data_AF-A0A174NQP4-F1
#
_entry.id   AF-A0A174NQP4-F1
#
_cell.length_a   1.000
_cell.length_b   1.000
_cell.length_c   1.000
_cell.angle_alpha   90.00
_cell.angle_beta   90.00
_cell.angle_gamma   90.00
#
_symmetry.space_group_name_H-M   'P 1'
#
loop_
_entity.id
_entity.type
_entity.pdbx_description
1 polymer ?
#
loop_
_entity_poly.entity_id
_entity_poly.type
_entity_poly.pdbx_seq_one_letter_code
_entity_poly.pdbx_strand_id
1 'polypeptide(L)'
;MYYLSIYNSEKEGSIMLPFNNDLDSLVEYVVDQHERMMKLLKSDNKKYQRIRSFYDKNRCDESLAESIKNFDFGIFYSMNITITYELTPEYNEKMHSEMVEREETIHWEIMKKYPLKEKGIIDLMISPEYYFVCAFTKEMALREGTGPHTARLWVGDFGVEYTLSKKDEKMYGTIYKVKENKAIPNKHCIYDEIDFENPDWETDLEIAMCKAFLQFYPLESTFKKEDVDAVFHKIVGMRFNRIANIEYWILENLQTSKEELPDFVIQESEINEEIRQGKTDVDYVLDGTLGEGVLNEQYPDFSITYLMTNDNQMIITDAKWN
;
A
#
# COMPACT_ATOMS: atom_id res chain seq x y z
N MET A 1 -7.84 5.73 -7.75
CA MET A 1 -7.88 5.42 -9.21
C MET A 1 -8.54 4.09 -9.38
N TYR A 2 -9.51 3.94 -10.27
CA TYR A 2 -10.17 2.64 -10.46
C TYR A 2 -9.40 1.80 -11.48
N TYR A 3 -9.42 0.49 -11.28
CA TYR A 3 -8.83 -0.49 -12.18
C TYR A 3 -9.83 -1.61 -12.42
N LEU A 4 -9.92 -2.04 -13.67
CA LEU A 4 -10.59 -3.27 -14.04
C LEU A 4 -9.53 -4.29 -14.42
N SER A 5 -9.42 -5.36 -13.64
CA SER A 5 -8.58 -6.52 -13.95
C SER A 5 -9.46 -7.61 -14.57
N ILE A 6 -9.08 -8.10 -15.76
CA ILE A 6 -9.80 -9.16 -16.48
C ILE A 6 -8.84 -10.34 -16.64
N TYR A 7 -9.24 -11.52 -16.17
CA TYR A 7 -8.44 -12.74 -16.28
C TYR A 7 -9.33 -13.97 -16.44
N ASN A 8 -8.76 -15.04 -17.02
CA ASN A 8 -9.43 -16.34 -17.14
C ASN A 8 -9.19 -17.22 -15.91
N SER A 9 -9.85 -18.38 -15.89
CA SER A 9 -9.74 -19.45 -14.89
C SER A 9 -8.30 -19.83 -14.53
N GLU A 10 -7.41 -19.85 -15.51
CA GLU A 10 -5.99 -20.25 -15.36
C GLU A 10 -5.07 -19.06 -15.03
N LYS A 11 -5.61 -17.82 -14.94
CA LYS A 11 -4.86 -16.56 -14.87
C LYS A 11 -3.81 -16.39 -15.99
N GLU A 12 -3.92 -17.15 -17.07
CA GLU A 12 -3.09 -17.02 -18.26
C GLU A 12 -3.59 -15.83 -19.08
N GLY A 13 -2.95 -14.67 -18.87
CA GLY A 13 -3.27 -13.41 -19.53
C GLY A 13 -4.26 -12.57 -18.73
N SER A 14 -3.72 -11.66 -17.93
CA SER A 14 -4.50 -10.62 -17.25
C SER A 14 -4.41 -9.29 -18.02
N ILE A 15 -5.55 -8.66 -18.26
CA ILE A 15 -5.62 -7.28 -18.77
C ILE A 15 -5.99 -6.37 -17.61
N MET A 16 -5.23 -5.29 -17.42
CA MET A 16 -5.52 -4.27 -16.41
C MET A 16 -5.81 -2.95 -17.11
N LEU A 17 -7.02 -2.42 -16.91
CA LEU A 17 -7.48 -1.16 -17.52
C LEU A 17 -7.62 -0.08 -16.43
N PRO A 18 -6.87 1.04 -16.51
CA PRO A 18 -6.97 2.13 -15.56
C PRO A 18 -8.09 3.11 -15.91
N PHE A 19 -8.78 3.62 -14.88
CA PHE A 19 -9.81 4.65 -14.94
C PHE A 19 -9.47 5.74 -13.93
N ASN A 20 -9.22 6.97 -14.41
CA ASN A 20 -8.67 8.11 -13.65
C ASN A 20 -9.67 8.69 -12.62
N ASN A 21 -9.98 7.94 -11.55
CA ASN A 21 -11.00 8.29 -10.54
C ASN A 21 -12.42 8.54 -11.09
N ASP A 22 -12.65 8.20 -12.36
CA ASP A 22 -13.94 8.35 -13.02
C ASP A 22 -14.72 7.03 -12.91
N LEU A 23 -15.53 6.94 -11.86
CA LEU A 23 -16.38 5.77 -11.61
C LEU A 23 -17.48 5.64 -12.68
N ASP A 24 -17.99 6.75 -13.22
CA ASP A 24 -19.05 6.68 -14.23
C ASP A 24 -18.52 6.09 -15.55
N SER A 25 -17.34 6.53 -16.02
CA SER A 25 -16.71 5.93 -17.20
C SER A 25 -16.38 4.44 -17.01
N LEU A 26 -15.96 4.05 -15.81
CA LEU A 26 -15.73 2.64 -15.46
C LEU A 26 -17.03 1.84 -15.55
N VAL A 27 -18.11 2.34 -14.94
CA VAL A 27 -19.43 1.69 -14.94
C VAL A 27 -19.94 1.53 -16.36
N GLU A 28 -19.90 2.58 -17.18
CA GLU A 28 -20.33 2.53 -18.57
C GLU A 28 -19.55 1.47 -19.36
N TYR A 29 -18.23 1.45 -19.20
CA TYR A 29 -17.38 0.48 -19.88
C TYR A 29 -17.68 -0.95 -19.45
N VAL A 30 -17.73 -1.22 -18.14
CA VAL A 30 -17.99 -2.55 -17.59
C VAL A 30 -19.35 -3.07 -18.04
N VAL A 31 -20.39 -2.24 -17.98
CA VAL A 31 -21.74 -2.65 -18.38
C VAL A 31 -21.80 -2.95 -19.89
N ASP A 32 -21.25 -2.09 -20.75
CA ASP A 32 -21.23 -2.31 -22.20
C ASP A 32 -20.45 -3.60 -22.55
N GLN A 33 -19.28 -3.79 -21.96
CA GLN A 33 -18.48 -5.00 -22.22
C GLN A 33 -19.20 -6.26 -21.72
N HIS A 34 -19.85 -6.21 -20.56
CA HIS A 34 -20.55 -7.35 -19.98
C HIS A 34 -21.68 -7.81 -20.90
N GLU A 35 -22.49 -6.86 -21.38
CA GLU A 35 -23.58 -7.14 -22.32
C GLU A 35 -23.06 -7.73 -23.64
N ARG A 36 -21.98 -7.18 -24.19
CA ARG A 36 -21.34 -7.70 -25.40
C ARG A 36 -20.84 -9.12 -25.23
N MET A 37 -20.17 -9.41 -24.11
CA MET A 37 -19.65 -10.74 -23.81
C MET A 37 -20.78 -11.75 -23.65
N MET A 38 -21.81 -11.40 -22.89
CA MET A 38 -22.98 -12.25 -22.69
C MET A 38 -23.71 -12.54 -24.01
N LYS A 39 -23.82 -11.54 -24.89
CA LYS A 39 -24.40 -11.71 -26.22
C LYS A 39 -23.54 -12.62 -27.11
N LEU A 40 -22.22 -12.43 -27.10
CA LEU A 40 -21.28 -13.26 -27.86
C LEU A 40 -21.40 -14.73 -27.45
N LEU A 41 -21.27 -15.02 -26.15
CA LEU A 41 -21.34 -16.39 -25.62
C LEU A 41 -22.67 -17.06 -25.96
N LYS A 42 -23.79 -16.35 -25.76
CA LYS A 42 -25.13 -16.89 -26.04
C LYS A 42 -25.41 -17.10 -27.53
N SER A 43 -24.69 -16.41 -28.42
CA SER A 43 -24.92 -16.48 -29.87
C SER A 43 -24.33 -17.73 -30.53
N ASP A 44 -23.33 -18.37 -29.93
CA ASP A 44 -22.61 -19.52 -30.50
C ASP A 44 -22.79 -20.78 -29.65
N ASN A 45 -24.01 -21.31 -29.66
CA ASN A 45 -24.38 -22.52 -28.90
C ASN A 45 -23.66 -23.80 -29.35
N LYS A 46 -22.92 -23.76 -30.47
CA LYS A 46 -22.04 -24.85 -30.91
C LYS A 46 -20.74 -24.88 -30.13
N LYS A 47 -20.36 -23.76 -29.50
CA LYS A 47 -19.13 -23.62 -28.72
C LYS A 47 -19.41 -23.53 -27.22
N TYR A 48 -20.43 -22.79 -26.83
CA TYR A 48 -20.68 -22.42 -25.43
C TYR A 48 -22.06 -22.88 -24.95
N GLN A 49 -22.11 -23.42 -23.75
CA GLN A 49 -23.31 -23.90 -23.07
C GLN A 49 -23.32 -23.48 -21.60
N ARG A 50 -24.46 -23.68 -20.91
CA ARG A 50 -24.66 -23.42 -19.47
C ARG A 50 -24.11 -22.08 -18.96
N ILE A 51 -24.25 -21.02 -19.76
CA ILE A 51 -23.70 -19.68 -19.47
C ILE A 51 -24.42 -19.07 -18.26
N ARG A 52 -23.65 -18.66 -17.24
CA ARG A 52 -24.10 -17.98 -16.03
C ARG A 52 -23.23 -16.77 -15.77
N SER A 53 -23.80 -15.75 -15.15
CA SER A 53 -23.04 -14.61 -14.66
C SER A 53 -23.48 -14.28 -13.25
N PHE A 54 -22.50 -14.01 -12.39
CA PHE A 54 -22.68 -13.61 -11.01
C PHE A 54 -21.84 -12.36 -10.77
N TYR A 55 -22.29 -11.52 -9.85
CA TYR A 55 -21.54 -10.36 -9.39
C TYR A 55 -21.94 -10.05 -7.97
N ASP A 56 -21.02 -9.42 -7.25
CA ASP A 56 -21.27 -8.97 -5.89
C ASP A 56 -22.39 -7.93 -5.90
N LYS A 57 -23.41 -8.14 -5.05
CA LYS A 57 -24.55 -7.22 -4.93
C LYS A 57 -24.55 -6.59 -3.56
N ASN A 58 -24.87 -5.30 -3.50
CA ASN A 58 -25.10 -4.63 -2.23
C ASN A 58 -26.56 -4.87 -1.76
N ARG A 59 -27.51 -4.99 -2.69
CA ARG A 59 -28.93 -5.33 -2.40
C ARG A 59 -29.53 -6.32 -3.39
N CYS A 60 -30.59 -7.02 -2.96
CA CYS A 60 -31.38 -7.88 -3.84
C CYS A 60 -31.96 -7.08 -5.01
N ASP A 61 -31.94 -7.68 -6.22
CA ASP A 61 -32.52 -7.13 -7.45
C ASP A 61 -31.84 -5.89 -8.07
N GLU A 62 -30.67 -5.47 -7.60
CA GLU A 62 -29.88 -4.40 -8.23
C GLU A 62 -29.35 -4.82 -9.61
N SER A 63 -29.32 -3.86 -10.55
CA SER A 63 -28.61 -4.00 -11.83
C SER A 63 -27.10 -4.00 -11.62
N LEU A 64 -26.33 -4.44 -12.63
CA LEU A 64 -24.86 -4.41 -12.56
C LEU A 64 -24.33 -2.98 -12.35
N ALA A 65 -24.91 -2.01 -13.06
CA ALA A 65 -24.54 -0.59 -12.93
C ALA A 65 -24.77 -0.07 -11.51
N GLU A 66 -25.94 -0.34 -10.93
CA GLU A 66 -26.27 0.06 -9.56
C GLU A 66 -25.39 -0.66 -8.53
N SER A 67 -25.10 -1.95 -8.76
CA SER A 67 -24.25 -2.73 -7.86
C SER A 67 -22.84 -2.15 -7.81
N ILE A 68 -22.26 -1.78 -8.96
CA ILE A 68 -20.94 -1.12 -9.01
C ILE A 68 -21.00 0.25 -8.32
N LYS A 69 -22.02 1.07 -8.61
CA LYS A 69 -22.14 2.41 -8.01
C LYS A 69 -22.35 2.40 -6.50
N ASN A 70 -23.04 1.38 -5.99
CA ASN A 70 -23.31 1.21 -4.58
C ASN A 70 -22.22 0.41 -3.86
N PHE A 71 -21.25 -0.15 -4.57
CA PHE A 71 -20.21 -0.97 -3.96
C PHE A 71 -19.24 -0.07 -3.18
N ASP A 72 -18.97 -0.46 -1.93
CA ASP A 72 -17.98 0.22 -1.11
C ASP A 72 -16.58 -0.28 -1.46
N PHE A 73 -15.93 0.42 -2.39
CA PHE A 73 -14.54 0.16 -2.80
C PHE A 73 -13.55 0.68 -1.75
N GLY A 74 -13.70 0.30 -0.49
CA GLY A 74 -12.71 0.57 0.55
C GLY A 74 -11.35 -0.07 0.23
N ILE A 75 -10.36 0.13 1.10
CA ILE A 75 -8.94 -0.11 0.79
C ILE A 75 -8.62 -1.53 0.30
N PHE A 76 -9.29 -2.55 0.86
CA PHE A 76 -9.08 -3.96 0.49
C PHE A 76 -10.31 -4.60 -0.18
N TYR A 77 -11.29 -3.79 -0.57
CA TYR A 77 -12.50 -4.30 -1.17
C TYR A 77 -12.42 -4.20 -2.70
N SER A 78 -12.56 -5.35 -3.34
CA SER A 78 -12.76 -5.44 -4.78
C SER A 78 -14.15 -6.01 -5.07
N MET A 79 -14.77 -5.50 -6.13
CA MET A 79 -16.03 -6.05 -6.63
C MET A 79 -15.72 -7.06 -7.71
N ASN A 80 -16.24 -8.27 -7.55
CA ASN A 80 -16.05 -9.35 -8.49
C ASN A 80 -17.28 -9.53 -9.37
N ILE A 81 -17.04 -9.70 -10.67
CA ILE A 81 -18.02 -10.09 -11.67
C ILE A 81 -17.46 -11.32 -12.35
N THR A 82 -18.22 -12.42 -12.34
CA THR A 82 -17.84 -13.68 -12.96
C THR A 82 -18.82 -14.03 -14.07
N ILE A 83 -18.27 -14.56 -15.16
CA ILE A 83 -19.03 -15.17 -16.25
C ILE A 83 -18.50 -16.59 -16.42
N THR A 84 -19.33 -17.57 -16.10
CA THR A 84 -19.02 -18.99 -16.20
C THR A 84 -19.75 -19.57 -17.39
N TYR A 85 -19.07 -20.40 -18.18
CA TYR A 85 -19.65 -21.08 -19.32
C TYR A 85 -18.99 -22.44 -19.52
N GLU A 86 -19.69 -23.33 -20.21
CA GLU A 86 -19.22 -24.67 -20.51
C GLU A 86 -18.88 -24.78 -22.00
N LEU A 87 -17.71 -25.31 -22.31
CA LEU A 87 -17.33 -25.65 -23.68
C LEU A 87 -18.03 -26.94 -24.10
N THR A 88 -18.55 -26.97 -25.32
CA THR A 88 -19.01 -28.23 -25.92
C THR A 88 -17.82 -29.19 -26.09
N PRO A 89 -18.04 -30.52 -25.98
CA PRO A 89 -16.96 -31.50 -26.16
C PRO A 89 -16.21 -31.33 -27.48
N GLU A 90 -16.91 -31.03 -28.59
CA GLU A 90 -16.29 -30.85 -29.91
C GLU A 90 -15.46 -29.56 -30.02
N TYR A 91 -15.77 -28.55 -29.21
CA TYR A 91 -14.99 -27.32 -29.17
C TYR A 91 -13.83 -27.42 -28.19
N ASN A 92 -14.04 -28.10 -27.05
CA ASN A 92 -12.98 -28.43 -26.10
C ASN A 92 -11.90 -29.29 -26.76
N GLU A 93 -12.26 -30.26 -27.59
CA GLU A 93 -11.30 -31.10 -28.33
C GLU A 93 -10.40 -30.26 -29.24
N LYS A 94 -10.93 -29.21 -29.87
CA LYS A 94 -10.16 -28.32 -30.75
C LYS A 94 -9.21 -27.40 -30.00
N MET A 95 -9.57 -26.97 -28.79
CA MET A 95 -8.80 -26.02 -28.01
C MET A 95 -7.80 -26.69 -27.07
N HIS A 96 -8.19 -27.84 -26.49
CA HIS A 96 -7.46 -28.50 -25.41
C HIS A 96 -7.17 -29.99 -25.69
N SER A 97 -7.55 -30.53 -26.86
CA SER A 97 -7.36 -31.95 -27.21
C SER A 97 -8.08 -32.94 -26.28
N GLU A 98 -9.17 -32.48 -25.64
CA GLU A 98 -9.99 -33.25 -24.70
C GLU A 98 -11.46 -33.34 -25.17
N MET A 99 -12.05 -34.54 -25.17
CA MET A 99 -13.43 -34.77 -25.62
C MET A 99 -14.40 -34.90 -24.43
N VAL A 100 -14.38 -33.90 -23.54
CA VAL A 100 -15.26 -33.79 -22.36
C VAL A 100 -15.84 -32.39 -22.25
N GLU A 101 -16.95 -32.23 -21.52
CA GLU A 101 -17.45 -30.91 -21.12
C GLU A 101 -16.41 -30.25 -20.20
N ARG A 102 -16.08 -28.98 -20.44
CA ARG A 102 -15.12 -28.20 -19.65
C ARG A 102 -15.74 -26.87 -19.24
N GLU A 103 -15.75 -26.59 -17.95
CA GLU A 103 -16.21 -25.32 -17.40
C GLU A 103 -15.06 -24.30 -17.41
N GLU A 104 -15.35 -23.10 -17.92
CA GLU A 104 -14.43 -21.97 -17.99
C GLU A 104 -15.06 -20.76 -17.31
N THR A 105 -14.21 -19.92 -16.71
CA THR A 105 -14.65 -18.70 -16.04
C THR A 105 -13.82 -17.51 -16.47
N ILE A 106 -14.51 -16.41 -16.78
CA ILE A 106 -13.91 -15.09 -16.94
C ILE A 106 -14.18 -14.32 -15.66
N HIS A 107 -13.11 -13.81 -15.05
CA HIS A 107 -13.14 -13.01 -13.83
C HIS A 107 -12.84 -11.56 -14.16
N TRP A 108 -13.74 -10.68 -13.75
CA TRP A 108 -13.58 -9.24 -13.79
C TRP A 108 -13.55 -8.73 -12.36
N GLU A 109 -12.44 -8.13 -11.98
CA GLU A 109 -12.22 -7.59 -10.66
C GLU A 109 -12.07 -6.07 -10.77
N ILE A 110 -13.01 -5.35 -10.15
CA ILE A 110 -12.97 -3.91 -10.05
C ILE A 110 -12.34 -3.55 -8.72
N MET A 111 -11.25 -2.80 -8.78
CA MET A 111 -10.54 -2.32 -7.60
C MET A 111 -10.41 -0.82 -7.66
N LYS A 112 -10.42 -0.21 -6.48
CA LYS A 112 -9.98 1.17 -6.32
C LYS A 112 -8.59 1.16 -5.72
N LYS A 113 -7.60 1.58 -6.50
CA LYS A 113 -6.25 1.80 -5.98
C LYS A 113 -6.26 3.09 -5.17
N TYR A 114 -6.07 2.91 -3.88
CA TYR A 114 -5.57 3.95 -3.00
C TYR A 114 -4.06 4.04 -3.18
N PRO A 115 -3.47 5.24 -3.22
CA PRO A 115 -2.02 5.42 -3.29
C PRO A 115 -1.37 5.08 -1.93
N LEU A 116 -1.64 3.88 -1.40
CA LEU A 116 -0.98 3.33 -0.23
C LEU A 116 0.39 2.82 -0.69
N LYS A 117 1.41 3.66 -0.53
CA LYS A 117 2.81 3.29 -0.79
C LYS A 117 3.54 2.83 0.47
N GLU A 118 3.01 3.14 1.65
CA GLU A 118 3.67 2.90 2.93
C GLU A 118 3.32 1.51 3.47
N LYS A 119 4.27 0.56 3.37
CA LYS A 119 4.13 -0.82 3.85
C LYS A 119 3.61 -0.89 5.30
N GLY A 120 4.07 0.01 6.17
CA GLY A 120 3.63 0.08 7.56
C GLY A 120 2.13 0.36 7.74
N ILE A 121 1.49 1.11 6.83
CA ILE A 121 0.03 1.32 6.87
C ILE A 121 -0.70 0.05 6.46
N ILE A 122 -0.22 -0.62 5.40
CA ILE A 122 -0.82 -1.88 4.93
C ILE A 122 -0.74 -2.94 6.03
N ASP A 123 0.45 -3.13 6.62
CA ASP A 123 0.68 -4.08 7.71
C ASP A 123 -0.21 -3.80 8.93
N LEU A 124 -0.44 -2.51 9.23
CA LEU A 124 -1.36 -2.10 10.28
C LEU A 124 -2.80 -2.51 9.96
N MET A 125 -3.29 -2.20 8.76
CA MET A 125 -4.70 -2.38 8.41
C MET A 125 -5.09 -3.85 8.16
N ILE A 126 -4.13 -4.72 7.83
CA ILE A 126 -4.36 -6.17 7.72
C ILE A 126 -4.26 -6.88 9.08
N SER A 127 -3.88 -6.17 10.14
CA SER A 127 -3.81 -6.75 11.48
C SER A 127 -5.19 -7.22 11.93
N PRO A 128 -5.34 -8.44 12.48
CA PRO A 128 -6.62 -8.94 12.96
C PRO A 128 -7.21 -8.12 14.12
N GLU A 129 -6.37 -7.32 14.80
CA GLU A 129 -6.79 -6.43 15.88
C GLU A 129 -7.09 -5.00 15.41
N TYR A 130 -6.92 -4.72 14.11
CA TYR A 130 -7.19 -3.41 13.52
C TYR A 130 -8.69 -3.13 13.45
N TYR A 131 -9.09 -1.93 13.87
CA TYR A 131 -10.47 -1.49 13.84
C TYR A 131 -10.57 0.01 13.62
N PHE A 132 -11.21 0.43 12.54
CA PHE A 132 -11.53 1.82 12.24
C PHE A 132 -13.04 2.05 12.26
N VAL A 133 -13.47 3.16 12.87
CA VAL A 133 -14.86 3.62 12.88
C VAL A 133 -14.92 5.13 12.71
N CYS A 134 -15.64 5.56 11.69
CA CYS A 134 -16.07 6.95 11.55
C CYS A 134 -17.50 7.11 12.06
N ALA A 135 -17.71 7.93 13.10
CA ALA A 135 -19.03 8.14 13.70
C ALA A 135 -19.75 9.41 13.20
N PHE A 136 -19.33 9.96 12.06
CA PHE A 136 -19.92 11.16 11.48
C PHE A 136 -19.98 11.05 9.96
N THR A 137 -21.00 11.68 9.34
CA THR A 137 -21.15 11.71 7.88
C THR A 137 -20.50 12.93 7.26
N LYS A 138 -20.36 12.95 5.93
CA LYS A 138 -19.93 14.12 5.16
C LYS A 138 -20.78 15.36 5.48
N GLU A 139 -22.10 15.21 5.58
CA GLU A 139 -23.00 16.33 5.94
C GLU A 139 -22.75 16.83 7.35
N MET A 140 -22.39 15.93 8.28
CA MET A 140 -22.05 16.31 9.66
C MET A 140 -20.70 17.04 9.71
N ALA A 141 -19.71 16.61 8.94
CA ALA A 141 -18.42 17.27 8.84
C ALA A 141 -18.51 18.67 8.20
N LEU A 142 -19.41 18.84 7.22
CA LEU A 142 -19.62 20.10 6.49
C LEU A 142 -20.61 21.06 7.16
N ARG A 143 -21.49 20.59 8.06
CA ARG A 143 -22.46 21.46 8.75
C ARG A 143 -21.82 22.19 9.92
N GLU A 144 -22.15 23.48 10.02
CA GLU A 144 -21.82 24.28 11.19
C GLU A 144 -22.64 23.83 12.42
N GLY A 145 -21.97 23.20 13.39
CA GLY A 145 -22.39 23.30 14.80
C GLY A 145 -23.07 22.10 15.48
N THR A 146 -22.69 20.85 15.22
CA THR A 146 -23.25 19.69 15.95
C THR A 146 -22.22 18.85 16.72
N GLY A 147 -21.72 19.34 17.86
CA GLY A 147 -20.98 18.52 18.83
C GLY A 147 -19.63 17.96 18.33
N PRO A 148 -18.83 17.31 19.21
CA PRO A 148 -17.60 16.67 18.78
C PRO A 148 -17.92 15.46 17.90
N HIS A 149 -17.57 15.57 16.62
CA HIS A 149 -17.59 14.47 15.66
C HIS A 149 -16.26 13.72 15.78
N THR A 150 -16.33 12.44 16.14
CA THR A 150 -15.13 11.62 16.38
C THR A 150 -15.03 10.45 15.43
N ALA A 151 -13.84 10.23 14.86
CA ALA A 151 -13.46 8.95 14.29
C ALA A 151 -12.43 8.28 15.21
N ARG A 152 -12.42 6.95 15.27
CA ARG A 152 -11.54 6.16 16.12
C ARG A 152 -10.86 5.08 15.31
N LEU A 153 -9.58 4.90 15.57
CA LEU A 153 -8.79 3.79 15.07
C LEU A 153 -8.16 3.08 16.26
N TRP A 154 -8.28 1.75 16.32
CA TRP A 154 -7.73 0.89 17.36
C TRP A 154 -6.91 -0.24 16.76
N VAL A 155 -5.86 -0.62 17.48
CA VAL A 155 -5.10 -1.85 17.29
C VAL A 155 -4.81 -2.43 18.67
N GLY A 156 -5.50 -3.51 19.01
CA GLY A 156 -5.46 -4.08 20.36
C GLY A 156 -5.90 -3.06 21.42
N ASP A 157 -5.05 -2.81 22.41
CA ASP A 157 -5.32 -1.88 23.52
C ASP A 157 -4.96 -0.40 23.23
N PHE A 158 -4.44 -0.13 22.04
CA PHE A 158 -3.96 1.19 21.64
C PHE A 158 -4.86 1.78 20.56
N GLY A 159 -5.03 3.10 20.57
CA GLY A 159 -5.83 3.75 19.54
C GLY A 159 -5.51 5.22 19.35
N VAL A 160 -6.09 5.79 18.31
CA VAL A 160 -6.11 7.22 18.05
C VAL A 160 -7.54 7.68 17.80
N GLU A 161 -7.85 8.91 18.21
CA GLU A 161 -9.16 9.52 18.02
C GLU A 161 -8.98 10.82 17.23
N TYR A 162 -9.65 10.92 16.09
CA TYR A 162 -9.77 12.16 15.35
C TYR A 162 -10.97 12.92 15.88
N THR A 163 -10.79 14.20 16.25
CA THR A 163 -11.88 15.11 16.61
C THR A 163 -11.89 16.30 15.68
N LEU A 164 -13.07 16.62 15.15
CA LEU A 164 -13.31 17.83 14.38
C LEU A 164 -13.68 18.99 15.31
N SER A 165 -12.97 20.11 15.22
CA SER A 165 -13.21 21.30 16.04
C SER A 165 -13.24 22.59 15.20
N LYS A 166 -14.01 23.59 15.64
CA LYS A 166 -14.09 24.91 14.98
C LYS A 166 -13.26 25.92 15.77
N LYS A 167 -12.34 26.61 15.09
CA LYS A 167 -11.59 27.75 15.64
C LYS A 167 -11.53 28.85 14.59
N ASP A 168 -11.85 30.09 14.96
CA ASP A 168 -11.76 31.26 14.05
C ASP A 168 -12.40 31.02 12.66
N GLU A 169 -13.63 30.47 12.63
CA GLU A 169 -14.40 30.14 11.42
C GLU A 169 -13.78 29.08 10.48
N LYS A 170 -12.67 28.46 10.88
CA LYS A 170 -12.08 27.31 10.19
C LYS A 170 -12.29 26.02 11.00
N MET A 171 -12.51 24.93 10.27
CA MET A 171 -12.59 23.58 10.83
C MET A 171 -11.18 22.98 10.87
N TYR A 172 -10.80 22.42 12.02
CA TYR A 172 -9.50 21.77 12.24
C TYR A 172 -9.73 20.33 12.69
N GLY A 173 -9.00 19.43 12.04
CA GLY A 173 -8.89 18.04 12.42
C GLY A 173 -7.74 17.86 13.41
N THR A 174 -8.00 17.24 14.56
CA THR A 174 -6.93 16.89 15.50
C THR A 174 -7.01 15.43 15.86
N ILE A 175 -5.87 14.73 15.71
CA ILE A 175 -5.74 13.33 16.12
C ILE A 175 -5.05 13.26 17.48
N TYR A 176 -5.67 12.56 18.41
CA TYR A 176 -5.22 12.36 19.78
C TYR A 176 -4.79 10.91 19.99
N LYS A 177 -3.70 10.73 20.74
CA LYS A 177 -3.32 9.43 21.28
C LYS A 177 -4.35 8.95 22.31
N VAL A 178 -4.86 7.74 22.18
CA VAL A 178 -5.81 7.12 23.12
C VAL A 178 -5.18 5.90 23.76
N LYS A 179 -5.26 5.80 25.10
CA LYS A 179 -4.91 4.61 25.87
C LYS A 179 -6.03 4.37 26.88
N GLU A 180 -6.51 3.12 27.01
CA GLU A 180 -7.57 2.75 27.97
C GLU A 180 -8.83 3.65 27.87
N ASN A 181 -9.30 3.94 26.65
CA ASN A 181 -10.45 4.81 26.35
C ASN A 181 -10.35 6.26 26.86
N LYS A 182 -9.15 6.77 27.12
CA LYS A 182 -8.91 8.18 27.45
C LYS A 182 -7.99 8.82 26.43
N ALA A 183 -8.45 9.90 25.80
CA ALA A 183 -7.61 10.76 24.98
C ALA A 183 -6.52 11.41 25.85
N ILE A 184 -5.28 11.41 25.38
CA ILE A 184 -4.13 12.04 26.04
C ILE A 184 -3.88 13.38 25.32
N PRO A 185 -4.33 14.51 25.89
CA PRO A 185 -4.37 15.81 25.21
C PRO A 185 -3.00 16.50 25.01
N ASN A 186 -1.87 15.82 25.21
CA ASN A 186 -0.53 16.43 25.09
C ASN A 186 0.27 15.94 23.87
N LYS A 187 -0.34 15.15 22.97
CA LYS A 187 0.28 14.71 21.72
C LYS A 187 -0.73 14.90 20.59
N HIS A 188 -0.63 16.03 19.91
CA HIS A 188 -1.50 16.38 18.78
C HIS A 188 -0.71 16.29 17.48
N CYS A 189 -1.29 15.61 16.50
CA CYS A 189 -0.94 15.84 15.10
C CYS A 189 -2.11 16.62 14.50
N ILE A 190 -1.81 17.82 14.00
CA ILE A 190 -2.77 18.65 13.29
C ILE A 190 -2.84 18.11 11.86
N TYR A 191 -4.03 17.68 11.44
CA TYR A 191 -4.30 17.26 10.07
C TYR A 191 -5.35 18.21 9.51
N ASP A 192 -4.89 19.30 8.90
CA ASP A 192 -5.73 20.38 8.38
C ASP A 192 -6.25 20.12 6.94
N GLU A 193 -6.03 18.91 6.42
CA GLU A 193 -6.11 18.62 4.98
C GLU A 193 -7.11 17.51 4.61
N ILE A 194 -8.04 17.14 5.49
CA ILE A 194 -9.14 16.26 5.06
C ILE A 194 -10.15 17.10 4.28
N ASP A 195 -10.13 16.93 2.97
CA ASP A 195 -11.14 17.50 2.08
C ASP A 195 -12.43 16.69 2.16
N PHE A 196 -13.37 17.14 2.98
CA PHE A 196 -14.69 16.51 3.11
C PHE A 196 -15.55 16.62 1.84
N GLU A 197 -15.18 17.46 0.87
CA GLU A 197 -15.85 17.48 -0.43
C GLU A 197 -15.40 16.31 -1.32
N ASN A 198 -14.20 15.74 -1.09
CA ASN A 198 -13.73 14.53 -1.75
C ASN A 198 -14.70 13.36 -1.49
N PRO A 199 -15.17 12.62 -2.52
CA PRO A 199 -15.92 11.38 -2.34
C PRO A 199 -15.23 10.36 -1.43
N ASP A 200 -13.90 10.42 -1.33
CA ASP A 200 -13.05 9.43 -0.65
C ASP A 200 -12.56 9.90 0.72
N TRP A 201 -13.14 10.99 1.23
CA TRP A 201 -12.70 11.66 2.45
C TRP A 201 -12.60 10.73 3.67
N GLU A 202 -13.48 9.73 3.78
CA GLU A 202 -13.49 8.78 4.91
C GLU A 202 -12.26 7.87 4.85
N THR A 203 -11.92 7.40 3.65
CA THR A 203 -10.70 6.62 3.45
C THR A 203 -9.45 7.48 3.64
N ASP A 204 -9.44 8.72 3.15
CA ASP A 204 -8.33 9.65 3.38
C ASP A 204 -8.13 9.92 4.88
N LEU A 205 -9.22 10.02 5.63
CA LEU A 205 -9.21 10.14 7.08
C LEU A 205 -8.65 8.87 7.74
N GLU A 206 -9.09 7.68 7.32
CA GLU A 206 -8.57 6.40 7.80
C GLU A 206 -7.04 6.30 7.60
N ILE A 207 -6.55 6.69 6.42
CA ILE A 207 -5.12 6.72 6.09
C ILE A 207 -4.36 7.72 6.97
N ALA A 208 -4.90 8.93 7.13
CA ALA A 208 -4.31 9.95 8.01
C ALA A 208 -4.25 9.47 9.47
N MET A 209 -5.28 8.77 9.93
CA MET A 209 -5.32 8.16 11.26
C MET A 209 -4.33 7.00 11.39
N CYS A 210 -4.14 6.16 10.37
CA CYS A 210 -3.09 5.13 10.36
C CYS A 210 -1.70 5.76 10.49
N LYS A 211 -1.41 6.81 9.73
CA LYS A 211 -0.14 7.56 9.82
C LYS A 211 0.09 8.10 11.23
N ALA A 212 -0.91 8.74 11.80
CA ALA A 212 -0.85 9.26 13.16
C ALA A 212 -0.69 8.13 14.20
N PHE A 213 -1.36 7.00 14.00
CA PHE A 213 -1.21 5.83 14.86
C PHE A 213 0.23 5.34 14.84
N LEU A 214 0.83 5.14 13.67
CA LEU A 214 2.22 4.70 13.53
C LEU A 214 3.22 5.72 14.12
N GLN A 215 2.92 7.02 14.09
CA GLN A 215 3.71 8.02 14.81
C GLN A 215 3.62 7.89 16.34
N PHE A 216 2.45 7.51 16.88
CA PHE A 216 2.25 7.41 18.34
C PHE A 216 2.57 6.03 18.92
N TYR A 217 2.40 5.00 18.12
CA TYR A 217 2.56 3.58 18.39
C TYR A 217 3.27 2.95 17.19
N PRO A 218 4.58 3.21 17.04
CA PRO A 218 5.32 2.59 15.98
C PRO A 218 5.24 1.07 16.10
N LEU A 219 5.04 0.39 14.96
CA LEU A 219 5.15 -1.07 14.90
C LEU A 219 6.54 -1.45 15.43
N GLU A 220 6.65 -2.51 16.23
CA GLU A 220 7.97 -2.96 16.71
C GLU A 220 8.87 -3.22 15.50
N SER A 221 9.91 -2.40 15.33
CA SER A 221 10.92 -2.62 14.32
C SER A 221 11.62 -3.95 14.60
N THR A 222 11.99 -4.68 13.54
CA THR A 222 12.66 -5.99 13.63
C THR A 222 13.92 -5.96 14.50
N PHE A 223 14.54 -4.80 14.65
CA PHE A 223 15.71 -4.51 15.47
C PHE A 223 15.63 -3.07 15.99
N LYS A 224 16.39 -2.74 17.04
CA LYS A 224 16.45 -1.40 17.67
C LYS A 224 17.63 -0.60 17.14
N LYS A 225 17.66 0.71 17.44
CA LYS A 225 18.78 1.59 17.05
C LYS A 225 20.11 1.07 17.60
N GLU A 226 20.10 0.53 18.81
CA GLU A 226 21.28 -0.03 19.45
C GLU A 226 21.84 -1.26 18.70
N ASP A 227 20.97 -2.04 18.04
CA ASP A 227 21.39 -3.19 17.24
C ASP A 227 22.14 -2.72 15.99
N VAL A 228 21.64 -1.69 15.32
CA VAL A 228 22.32 -1.08 14.15
C VAL A 228 23.59 -0.34 14.57
N ASP A 229 23.56 0.38 15.70
CA ASP A 229 24.75 1.00 16.28
C ASP A 229 25.85 -0.05 16.50
N ALA A 230 25.51 -1.22 17.04
CA ALA A 230 26.48 -2.30 17.22
C ALA A 230 27.07 -2.79 15.89
N VAL A 231 26.26 -2.85 14.82
CA VAL A 231 26.73 -3.18 13.47
C VAL A 231 27.66 -2.10 12.90
N PHE A 232 27.32 -0.81 13.07
CA PHE A 232 28.16 0.32 12.68
C PHE A 232 29.51 0.30 13.39
N HIS A 233 29.54 0.02 14.69
CA HIS A 233 30.80 -0.12 15.41
C HIS A 233 31.63 -1.31 14.92
N LYS A 234 30.96 -2.42 14.56
CA LYS A 234 31.62 -3.66 14.15
C LYS A 234 32.20 -3.58 12.73
N ILE A 235 31.62 -2.78 11.84
CA ILE A 235 32.06 -2.69 10.44
C ILE A 235 33.35 -1.86 10.28
N VAL A 236 33.65 -0.96 11.23
CA VAL A 236 34.85 -0.11 11.18
C VAL A 236 36.12 -0.97 11.17
N GLY A 237 37.03 -0.66 10.25
CA GLY A 237 38.27 -1.39 10.01
C GLY A 237 38.14 -2.61 9.09
N MET A 238 36.92 -2.99 8.70
CA MET A 238 36.72 -4.05 7.71
C MET A 238 37.06 -3.62 6.29
N ARG A 239 37.34 -4.60 5.44
CA ARG A 239 37.75 -4.40 4.05
C ARG A 239 36.75 -5.02 3.09
N PHE A 240 36.32 -4.24 2.10
CA PHE A 240 35.37 -4.68 1.10
C PHE A 240 35.85 -4.31 -0.30
N ASN A 241 35.51 -5.14 -1.28
CA ASN A 241 35.88 -4.90 -2.68
C ASN A 241 34.71 -4.29 -3.49
N ARG A 242 33.49 -4.31 -2.94
CA ARG A 242 32.24 -3.86 -3.60
C ARG A 242 31.24 -3.40 -2.56
N ILE A 243 30.41 -2.40 -2.90
CA ILE A 243 29.33 -1.90 -2.05
C ILE A 243 28.34 -3.02 -1.71
N ALA A 244 28.00 -3.88 -2.68
CA ALA A 244 27.14 -5.03 -2.46
C ALA A 244 27.63 -5.99 -1.35
N ASN A 245 28.96 -6.07 -1.12
CA ASN A 245 29.50 -6.89 -0.02
C ASN A 245 29.29 -6.22 1.34
N ILE A 246 29.27 -4.89 1.40
CA ILE A 246 28.95 -4.10 2.60
C ILE A 246 27.47 -4.31 2.92
N GLU A 247 26.59 -4.18 1.92
CA GLU A 247 25.16 -4.42 2.07
C GLU A 247 24.88 -5.83 2.62
N TYR A 248 25.47 -6.87 2.00
CA TYR A 248 25.30 -8.25 2.44
C TYR A 248 25.78 -8.45 3.88
N TRP A 249 26.93 -7.88 4.22
CA TRP A 249 27.51 -8.00 5.56
C TRP A 249 26.63 -7.32 6.62
N ILE A 250 26.07 -6.14 6.33
CA ILE A 250 25.16 -5.43 7.25
C ILE A 250 23.90 -6.25 7.48
N LEU A 251 23.27 -6.76 6.42
CA LEU A 251 22.07 -7.60 6.51
C LEU A 251 22.34 -8.88 7.32
N GLU A 252 23.47 -9.56 7.08
CA GLU A 252 23.88 -10.75 7.83
C GLU A 252 24.06 -10.45 9.33
N ASN A 253 24.67 -9.31 9.68
CA ASN A 253 24.91 -8.95 11.08
C ASN A 253 23.65 -8.45 11.79
N LEU A 254 22.69 -7.90 11.07
CA LEU A 254 21.34 -7.58 11.56
C LEU A 254 20.41 -8.81 11.58
N GLN A 255 20.86 -9.96 11.09
CA GLN A 255 20.08 -11.19 10.99
C GLN A 255 18.77 -11.00 10.20
N THR A 256 18.85 -10.23 9.11
CA THR A 256 17.71 -9.88 8.25
C THR A 256 18.06 -10.12 6.79
N SER A 257 17.06 -10.08 5.92
CA SER A 257 17.19 -10.25 4.47
C SER A 257 16.76 -9.00 3.69
N LYS A 258 17.10 -8.97 2.39
CA LYS A 258 16.59 -7.95 1.45
C LYS A 258 15.09 -8.09 1.22
N GLU A 259 14.49 -9.26 1.47
CA GLU A 259 13.03 -9.46 1.40
C GLU A 259 12.33 -8.78 2.59
N GLU A 260 12.96 -8.81 3.77
CA GLU A 260 12.45 -8.16 4.98
C GLU A 260 12.72 -6.64 4.98
N LEU A 261 13.84 -6.20 4.40
CA LEU A 261 14.21 -4.80 4.19
C LEU A 261 14.38 -4.48 2.69
N PRO A 262 13.28 -4.36 1.93
CA PRO A 262 13.35 -4.16 0.47
C PRO A 262 13.98 -2.82 0.08
N ASP A 263 13.79 -1.79 0.91
CA ASP A 263 14.25 -0.42 0.66
C ASP A 263 15.65 -0.15 1.23
N PHE A 264 16.28 -1.12 1.90
CA PHE A 264 17.66 -0.98 2.34
C PHE A 264 18.57 -0.79 1.12
N VAL A 265 19.37 0.26 1.06
CA VAL A 265 20.31 0.48 -0.04
C VAL A 265 21.53 1.24 0.44
N ILE A 266 22.69 0.95 -0.17
CA ILE A 266 23.91 1.73 -0.02
C ILE A 266 24.41 2.11 -1.41
N GLN A 267 24.74 3.38 -1.61
CA GLN A 267 25.21 3.91 -2.88
C GLN A 267 26.39 4.88 -2.71
N GLU A 268 27.14 5.15 -3.78
CA GLU A 268 28.19 6.16 -3.72
C GLU A 268 27.59 7.55 -3.52
N SER A 269 28.17 8.32 -2.59
CA SER A 269 27.83 9.72 -2.42
C SER A 269 28.42 10.58 -3.55
N GLU A 270 27.71 11.65 -3.91
CA GLU A 270 28.13 12.59 -4.97
C GLU A 270 29.50 13.22 -4.69
N ILE A 271 29.86 13.39 -3.41
CA ILE A 271 31.15 13.96 -2.99
C ILE A 271 32.36 13.13 -3.45
N ASN A 272 32.17 11.83 -3.72
CA ASN A 272 33.25 10.95 -4.18
C ASN A 272 33.82 11.34 -5.54
N GLU A 273 33.03 11.98 -6.40
CA GLU A 273 33.54 12.50 -7.67
C GLU A 273 34.53 13.66 -7.43
N GLU A 274 34.22 14.54 -6.49
CA GLU A 274 35.10 15.66 -6.13
C GLU A 274 36.40 15.18 -5.48
N ILE A 275 36.33 14.15 -4.63
CA ILE A 275 37.52 13.49 -4.03
C ILE A 275 38.41 12.92 -5.13
N ARG A 276 37.84 12.17 -6.10
CA ARG A 276 38.61 11.62 -7.23
C ARG A 276 39.27 12.68 -8.09
N GLN A 277 38.66 13.86 -8.19
CA GLN A 277 39.19 15.02 -8.91
C GLN A 277 40.21 15.83 -8.08
N GLY A 278 40.48 15.43 -6.83
CA GLY A 278 41.42 16.11 -5.92
C GLY A 278 40.92 17.48 -5.46
N LYS A 279 39.61 17.73 -5.50
CA LYS A 279 39.00 19.01 -5.10
C LYS A 279 38.79 19.13 -3.60
N THR A 280 38.73 18.00 -2.90
CA THR A 280 38.54 17.92 -1.44
C THR A 280 39.43 16.82 -0.87
N ASP A 281 39.92 17.03 0.36
CA ASP A 281 40.83 16.12 1.07
C ASP A 281 40.10 15.49 2.26
N VAL A 282 39.15 14.61 1.94
CA VAL A 282 38.33 13.85 2.90
C VAL A 282 38.22 12.40 2.43
N ASP A 283 37.89 11.51 3.36
CA ASP A 283 37.59 10.11 3.08
C ASP A 283 36.37 9.99 2.14
N TYR A 284 36.30 8.90 1.39
CA TYR A 284 35.15 8.59 0.54
C TYR A 284 33.92 8.28 1.38
N VAL A 285 32.73 8.55 0.85
CA VAL A 285 31.46 8.39 1.55
C VAL A 285 30.48 7.55 0.73
N LEU A 286 29.79 6.64 1.40
CA LEU A 286 28.61 5.95 0.89
C LEU A 286 27.39 6.46 1.64
N ASP A 287 26.33 6.77 0.90
CA ASP A 287 25.04 7.13 1.46
C ASP A 287 24.20 5.85 1.58
N GLY A 288 23.59 5.64 2.74
CA GLY A 288 22.77 4.48 3.02
C GLY A 288 21.44 4.84 3.67
N THR A 289 20.44 4.00 3.48
CA THR A 289 19.15 4.08 4.17
C THR A 289 18.69 2.68 4.53
N LEU A 290 18.05 2.50 5.70
CA LEU A 290 17.40 1.23 6.03
C LEU A 290 16.00 1.10 5.41
N GLY A 291 15.46 2.19 4.87
CA GLY A 291 14.11 2.22 4.29
C GLY A 291 13.06 2.83 5.21
N GLU A 292 11.97 3.30 4.62
CA GLU A 292 10.89 4.01 5.31
C GLU A 292 10.26 3.16 6.42
N GLY A 293 10.10 3.76 7.60
CA GLY A 293 9.46 3.12 8.75
C GLY A 293 10.34 2.13 9.52
N VAL A 294 11.60 1.93 9.10
CA VAL A 294 12.58 1.18 9.90
C VAL A 294 13.05 2.06 11.06
N LEU A 295 13.18 1.47 12.26
CA LEU A 295 13.53 2.18 13.51
C LEU A 295 12.60 3.34 13.91
N ASN A 296 11.39 3.41 13.36
CA ASN A 296 10.39 4.45 13.65
C ASN A 296 10.78 5.86 13.14
N GLU A 297 11.71 5.96 12.19
CA GLU A 297 12.09 7.22 11.53
C GLU A 297 11.50 7.28 10.10
N GLN A 298 11.25 8.49 9.57
CA GLN A 298 10.70 8.64 8.21
C GLN A 298 11.60 7.98 7.16
N TYR A 299 12.91 8.20 7.25
CA TYR A 299 13.95 7.48 6.50
C TYR A 299 15.21 7.46 7.39
N PRO A 300 15.56 6.31 8.00
CA PRO A 300 16.76 6.18 8.83
C PRO A 300 18.00 6.14 7.93
N ASP A 301 18.48 7.33 7.59
CA ASP A 301 19.62 7.53 6.71
C ASP A 301 20.93 7.50 7.51
N PHE A 302 21.97 6.96 6.90
CA PHE A 302 23.28 6.84 7.48
C PHE A 302 24.35 7.02 6.41
N SER A 303 25.57 7.26 6.86
CA SER A 303 26.75 7.39 6.02
C SER A 303 27.80 6.37 6.45
N ILE A 304 28.48 5.77 5.47
CA ILE A 304 29.68 4.95 5.69
C ILE A 304 30.87 5.66 5.05
N THR A 305 31.85 5.99 5.86
CA THR A 305 33.10 6.61 5.42
C THR A 305 34.17 5.57 5.22
N TYR A 306 34.98 5.68 4.16
CA TYR A 306 36.01 4.70 3.85
C TYR A 306 37.24 5.30 3.14
N LEU A 307 38.38 4.62 3.32
CA LEU A 307 39.60 4.86 2.55
C LEU A 307 39.66 3.90 1.36
N MET A 308 40.00 4.41 0.19
CA MET A 308 40.24 3.59 -1.00
C MET A 308 41.74 3.23 -1.09
N THR A 309 42.06 1.94 -1.16
CA THR A 309 43.43 1.49 -1.43
C THR A 309 43.76 1.56 -2.92
N ASN A 310 45.06 1.48 -3.25
CA ASN A 310 45.52 1.40 -4.63
C ASN A 310 44.98 0.17 -5.40
N ASP A 311 44.53 -0.85 -4.68
CA ASP A 311 43.93 -2.07 -5.25
C ASP A 311 42.38 -1.97 -5.32
N ASN A 312 41.82 -0.77 -5.21
CA ASN A 312 40.39 -0.49 -5.16
C ASN A 312 39.64 -1.23 -4.04
N GLN A 313 40.30 -1.45 -2.90
CA GLN A 313 39.63 -1.96 -1.70
C GLN A 313 39.17 -0.79 -0.83
N MET A 314 37.96 -0.91 -0.31
CA MET A 314 37.38 0.04 0.64
C MET A 314 37.69 -0.43 2.05
N ILE A 315 38.39 0.40 2.82
CA ILE A 315 38.64 0.18 4.26
C ILE A 315 37.70 1.12 5.01
N ILE A 316 36.73 0.57 5.73
CA ILE A 316 35.73 1.38 6.44
C ILE A 316 36.38 2.11 7.60
N THR A 317 36.22 3.43 7.67
CA THR A 317 36.79 4.29 8.72
C THR A 317 35.74 4.80 9.70
N ASP A 318 34.50 4.97 9.28
CA ASP A 318 33.37 5.41 10.12
C ASP A 318 32.05 4.89 9.56
N ALA A 319 31.05 4.73 10.42
CA ALA A 319 29.66 4.46 10.05
C ALA A 319 28.73 5.11 11.08
N LYS A 320 27.82 5.98 10.62
CA LYS A 320 26.98 6.79 11.52
C LYS A 320 25.69 7.24 10.88
N TRP A 321 24.70 7.55 11.72
CA TRP A 321 23.45 8.19 11.33
C TRP A 321 23.66 9.59 10.78
N ASN A 322 22.77 10.01 9.87
CA ASN A 322 22.75 11.34 9.26
C ASN A 322 21.95 12.37 10.08
#